data_AF-A0AA43G6R4-F1
#
_entry.id   AF-A0AA43G6R4-F1
#
_cell.length_a   1.000
_cell.length_b   1.000
_cell.length_c   1.000
_cell.angle_alpha   90.00
_cell.angle_beta   90.00
_cell.angle_gamma   90.00
#
_symmetry.space_group_name_H-M   'P 1'
#
loop_
_entity.id
_entity.type
_entity.pdbx_description
1 polymer ?
#
loop_
_entity_poly.entity_id
_entity_poly.type
_entity_poly.pdbx_seq_one_letter_code
_entity_poly.pdbx_strand_id
1 'polypeptide(L)'
;MNAVLTKPLITNSNQPLNISSVVSIKDQAHHKLGLSASEQPTVLADIYQSDINIAVWQRQFDEGLTTAISEFIALNPNFSKSVSVSPENAFDKLEFATDGTASKVLLENMVELVDMFCCLFELEEVGLRLAVLNKAMCPRFHFDQVPCRLVTTYHGVATQWLPNESVDRSKLGRGSNGQPDSASGLYNHESDIQQLSSGDVALLKGERWSGNENAGLVHRSPVTSSDETRLLLTLDFG
;
A
#
# COMPACT_ATOMS: atom_id res chain seq x y z
N MET A 1 44.09 -55.65 45.19
CA MET A 1 43.18 -56.27 46.18
C MET A 1 42.22 -55.17 46.60
N ASN A 2 40.93 -55.14 46.26
CA ASN A 2 39.95 -56.17 45.96
C ASN A 2 39.05 -55.77 44.77
N ALA A 3 38.59 -56.79 44.04
CA ALA A 3 37.52 -56.71 43.04
C ALA A 3 36.31 -57.47 43.58
N VAL A 4 35.09 -56.96 43.37
CA VAL A 4 33.74 -57.59 43.52
C VAL A 4 32.73 -56.50 43.08
N LEU A 5 31.64 -56.66 42.31
CA LEU A 5 31.09 -57.66 41.38
C LEU A 5 29.88 -56.94 40.67
N THR A 6 29.73 -57.14 39.35
CA THR A 6 28.49 -57.27 38.52
C THR A 6 27.21 -56.40 38.71
N LYS A 7 26.93 -55.55 37.69
CA LYS A 7 25.70 -55.20 36.88
C LYS A 7 24.29 -55.76 37.25
N PRO A 8 23.15 -55.31 36.60
CA PRO A 8 22.66 -54.00 36.09
C PRO A 8 21.11 -53.76 36.30
N LEU A 9 20.52 -52.65 35.78
CA LEU A 9 19.18 -52.50 35.10
C LEU A 9 18.62 -51.06 35.22
N ILE A 10 18.72 -50.24 34.16
CA ILE A 10 17.63 -49.76 33.26
C ILE A 10 16.42 -49.14 33.98
N THR A 11 16.27 -47.81 33.85
CA THR A 11 14.96 -47.17 33.66
C THR A 11 15.08 -46.10 32.57
N ASN A 12 14.44 -46.36 31.43
CA ASN A 12 14.18 -45.38 30.38
C ASN A 12 13.19 -44.33 30.90
N SER A 13 13.55 -43.05 30.82
CA SER A 13 12.58 -41.95 30.81
C SER A 13 12.74 -41.18 29.50
N ASN A 14 11.97 -41.59 28.50
CA ASN A 14 11.67 -40.77 27.33
C ASN A 14 10.83 -39.57 27.81
N GLN A 15 11.44 -38.40 27.93
CA GLN A 15 10.72 -37.13 27.88
C GLN A 15 11.00 -36.49 26.51
N PRO A 16 9.97 -36.10 25.75
CA PRO A 16 10.16 -35.40 24.49
C PRO A 16 10.73 -34.00 24.75
N LEU A 17 11.73 -33.63 23.94
CA LEU A 17 12.27 -32.28 23.85
C LEU A 17 11.13 -31.33 23.46
N ASN A 18 10.77 -30.45 24.39
CA ASN A 18 9.79 -29.40 24.17
C ASN A 18 10.40 -28.31 23.29
N ILE A 19 10.18 -28.40 21.99
CA ILE A 19 10.51 -27.35 21.01
C ILE A 19 9.38 -26.33 21.06
N SER A 20 9.32 -25.53 22.12
CA SER A 20 8.43 -24.37 22.22
C SER A 20 9.23 -23.11 22.58
N SER A 21 10.18 -22.76 21.73
CA SER A 21 10.80 -21.44 21.74
C SER A 21 10.94 -20.93 20.31
N VAL A 22 9.83 -20.92 19.58
CA VAL A 22 9.67 -20.00 18.45
C VAL A 22 9.04 -18.76 19.05
N VAL A 23 9.86 -17.72 19.15
CA VAL A 23 9.50 -16.40 19.65
C VAL A 23 8.28 -15.90 18.89
N SER A 24 7.16 -15.71 19.60
CA SER A 24 6.03 -14.92 19.09
C SER A 24 6.49 -13.48 18.92
N ILE A 25 6.81 -13.12 17.68
CA ILE A 25 6.81 -11.72 17.27
C ILE A 25 5.33 -11.32 17.29
N LYS A 26 4.92 -10.54 18.29
CA LYS A 26 3.62 -9.89 18.29
C LYS A 26 3.71 -8.75 17.27
N ASP A 27 3.29 -9.01 16.04
CA ASP A 27 2.92 -7.96 15.09
C ASP A 27 1.75 -7.17 15.71
N GLN A 28 1.97 -5.88 15.97
CA GLN A 28 0.92 -4.98 16.44
C GLN A 28 0.25 -4.35 15.23
N ALA A 29 -0.55 -5.14 14.50
CA ALA A 29 -1.50 -4.57 13.55
C ALA A 29 -2.54 -3.76 14.34
N HIS A 30 -2.73 -2.49 13.96
CA HIS A 30 -3.77 -1.64 14.52
C HIS A 30 -5.04 -1.76 13.67
N HIS A 31 -6.00 -2.56 14.13
CA HIS A 31 -7.32 -2.65 13.50
C HIS A 31 -8.24 -1.56 14.02
N LYS A 32 -8.57 -0.60 13.15
CA LYS A 32 -9.73 0.28 13.29
C LYS A 32 -10.74 -0.17 12.24
N LEU A 33 -12.05 -0.01 12.49
CA LEU A 33 -13.07 -0.40 11.52
C LEU A 33 -12.72 0.15 10.12
N GLY A 34 -12.63 -0.71 9.10
CA GLY A 34 -12.27 -0.30 7.74
C GLY A 34 -10.77 -0.22 7.41
N LEU A 35 -9.86 -0.25 8.39
CA LEU A 35 -8.41 -0.02 8.23
C LEU A 35 -7.56 -1.09 8.93
N SER A 36 -6.56 -1.61 8.22
CA SER A 36 -5.43 -2.31 8.82
C SER A 36 -4.12 -1.59 8.49
N ALA A 37 -3.23 -1.43 9.47
CA ALA A 37 -1.94 -0.79 9.30
C ALA A 37 -0.84 -1.45 10.15
N SER A 38 0.37 -1.56 9.59
CA SER A 38 1.54 -2.15 10.23
C SER A 38 2.83 -1.68 9.54
N GLU A 39 3.96 -1.81 10.23
CA GLU A 39 5.30 -1.65 9.64
C GLU A 39 5.76 -2.88 8.84
N GLN A 40 5.05 -4.01 8.97
CA GLN A 40 5.33 -5.23 8.21
C GLN A 40 4.49 -5.30 6.93
N PRO A 41 5.07 -5.71 5.78
CA PRO A 41 4.35 -5.80 4.51
C PRO A 41 3.23 -6.85 4.49
N THR A 42 3.27 -7.81 5.41
CA THR A 42 2.24 -8.85 5.58
C THR A 42 0.85 -8.27 5.85
N VAL A 43 0.75 -7.05 6.38
CA VAL A 43 -0.52 -6.36 6.60
C VAL A 43 -1.34 -6.14 5.32
N LEU A 44 -0.67 -6.11 4.16
CA LEU A 44 -1.37 -5.97 2.88
C LEU A 44 -2.34 -7.12 2.61
N ALA A 45 -2.09 -8.31 3.17
CA ALA A 45 -3.00 -9.45 3.08
C ALA A 45 -4.33 -9.22 3.82
N ASP A 46 -4.37 -8.29 4.78
CA ASP A 46 -5.61 -7.96 5.49
C ASP A 46 -6.66 -7.34 4.57
N ILE A 47 -6.29 -6.92 3.35
CA ILE A 47 -7.25 -6.45 2.34
C ILE A 47 -8.32 -7.51 2.03
N TYR A 48 -8.05 -8.80 2.24
CA TYR A 48 -9.02 -9.87 2.04
C TYR A 48 -10.08 -9.95 3.15
N GLN A 49 -9.85 -9.33 4.31
CA GLN A 49 -10.84 -9.28 5.38
C GLN A 49 -12.03 -8.43 4.93
N SER A 50 -13.26 -8.90 5.22
CA SER A 50 -14.49 -8.30 4.70
C SER A 50 -14.76 -6.90 5.22
N ASP A 51 -14.26 -6.59 6.41
CA ASP A 51 -14.41 -5.31 7.11
C ASP A 51 -13.26 -4.32 6.84
N ILE A 52 -12.28 -4.70 6.02
CA ILE A 52 -11.14 -3.84 5.66
C ILE A 52 -11.35 -3.25 4.27
N ASN A 53 -11.30 -1.93 4.16
CA ASN A 53 -11.35 -1.20 2.89
C ASN A 53 -10.01 -0.56 2.51
N ILE A 54 -9.10 -0.46 3.47
CA ILE A 54 -7.73 -0.01 3.25
C ILE A 54 -6.76 -0.82 4.11
N ALA A 55 -5.70 -1.34 3.49
CA ALA A 55 -4.56 -1.95 4.18
C ALA A 55 -3.30 -1.13 3.89
N VAL A 56 -2.56 -0.76 4.93
CA VAL A 56 -1.43 0.18 4.84
C VAL A 56 -0.17 -0.43 5.41
N TRP A 57 0.80 -0.67 4.54
CA TRP A 57 2.17 -0.95 4.95
C TRP A 57 2.93 0.37 5.15
N GLN A 58 3.24 0.67 6.41
CA GLN A 58 3.94 1.87 6.85
C GLN A 58 5.44 1.63 6.79
N ARG A 59 6.13 2.24 5.83
CA ARG A 59 7.56 2.04 5.63
C ARG A 59 8.30 3.35 5.56
N GLN A 60 9.57 3.30 5.97
CA GLN A 60 10.51 4.39 5.83
C GLN A 60 11.49 4.08 4.69
N PHE A 61 11.93 5.11 4.00
CA PHE A 61 12.97 4.98 2.98
C PHE A 61 14.34 5.13 3.60
N ASP A 62 15.29 4.35 3.11
CA ASP A 62 16.69 4.63 3.36
C ASP A 62 17.15 5.89 2.60
N GLU A 63 18.37 6.35 2.92
CA GLU A 63 18.97 7.54 2.31
C GLU A 63 19.19 7.37 0.79
N GLY A 64 19.50 6.15 0.34
CA GLY A 64 19.74 5.84 -1.07
C GLY A 64 18.49 6.01 -1.92
N LEU A 65 17.37 5.43 -1.48
CA LEU A 65 16.08 5.55 -2.15
C LEU A 65 15.55 7.00 -2.08
N THR A 66 15.71 7.67 -0.93
CA THR A 66 15.31 9.08 -0.78
C THR A 66 16.05 10.00 -1.76
N THR A 67 17.35 9.75 -1.95
CA THR A 67 18.20 10.48 -2.90
C THR A 67 17.75 10.20 -4.34
N ALA A 68 17.57 8.92 -4.70
CA ALA A 68 17.12 8.51 -6.02
C ALA A 68 15.77 9.12 -6.42
N ILE A 69 14.81 9.18 -5.49
CA ILE A 69 13.51 9.82 -5.70
C ILE A 69 13.68 11.31 -6.01
N SER A 70 14.50 12.01 -5.22
CA SER A 70 14.72 13.45 -5.36
C SER A 70 15.39 13.79 -6.69
N GLU A 71 16.40 13.01 -7.09
CA GLU A 71 17.09 13.14 -8.38
C GLU A 71 16.15 12.87 -9.56
N PHE A 72 15.32 11.81 -9.48
CA PHE A 72 14.37 11.48 -10.53
C PHE A 72 13.35 12.60 -10.77
N ILE A 73 12.83 13.21 -9.69
CA ILE A 73 11.90 14.34 -9.76
C ILE A 73 12.57 15.55 -10.42
N ALA A 74 13.81 15.88 -10.01
CA ALA A 74 14.55 17.01 -10.53
C ALA A 74 14.85 16.88 -12.03
N LEU A 75 15.17 15.66 -12.49
CA LEU A 75 15.41 15.35 -13.91
C LEU A 75 14.12 15.30 -14.73
N ASN A 76 13.01 14.88 -14.13
CA ASN A 76 11.76 14.61 -14.85
C ASN A 76 10.53 15.34 -14.26
N PRO A 77 10.53 16.69 -14.20
CA PRO A 77 9.48 17.46 -13.50
C PRO A 77 8.07 17.33 -14.08
N ASN A 78 7.93 16.80 -15.30
CA ASN A 78 6.64 16.57 -15.97
C ASN A 78 6.42 15.09 -16.32
N PHE A 79 7.12 14.17 -15.65
CA PHE A 79 7.01 12.75 -15.94
C PHE A 79 5.58 12.24 -15.71
N SER A 80 5.03 11.51 -16.67
CA SER A 80 3.80 10.73 -16.47
C SER A 80 3.76 9.62 -17.50
N LYS A 81 3.86 8.38 -17.04
CA LYS A 81 3.78 7.18 -17.88
C LYS A 81 2.87 6.14 -17.25
N SER A 82 2.17 5.42 -18.11
CA SER A 82 1.40 4.21 -17.76
C SER A 82 1.90 3.07 -18.64
N VAL A 83 2.20 1.92 -18.03
CA VAL A 83 2.72 0.73 -18.70
C VAL A 83 2.08 -0.53 -18.09
N SER A 84 1.80 -1.54 -18.92
CA SER A 84 1.48 -2.88 -18.41
C SER A 84 2.80 -3.64 -18.16
N VAL A 85 2.96 -4.19 -16.96
CA VAL A 85 4.18 -4.87 -16.49
C VAL A 85 3.83 -6.19 -15.79
N SER A 86 4.73 -7.18 -15.89
CA SER A 86 4.71 -8.40 -15.07
C SER A 86 5.95 -8.40 -14.17
N PRO A 87 6.00 -9.22 -13.10
CA PRO A 87 7.18 -9.32 -12.25
C PRO A 87 8.48 -9.62 -13.02
N GLU A 88 8.40 -10.41 -14.10
CA GLU A 88 9.56 -10.82 -14.90
C GLU A 88 10.09 -9.73 -15.82
N ASN A 89 9.25 -8.78 -16.24
CA ASN A 89 9.62 -7.74 -17.22
C ASN A 89 9.56 -6.31 -16.66
N ALA A 90 9.13 -6.14 -15.41
CA ALA A 90 8.93 -4.82 -14.80
C ALA A 90 10.20 -3.98 -14.84
N PHE A 91 11.37 -4.56 -14.55
CA PHE A 91 12.63 -3.82 -14.56
C PHE A 91 12.91 -3.19 -15.93
N ASP A 92 12.96 -4.01 -16.99
CA ASP A 92 13.28 -3.56 -18.35
C ASP A 92 12.24 -2.56 -18.88
N LYS A 93 10.95 -2.82 -18.63
CA LYS A 93 9.88 -1.91 -19.05
C LYS A 93 9.92 -0.58 -18.31
N LEU A 94 10.25 -0.57 -17.03
CA LEU A 94 10.38 0.67 -16.24
C LEU A 94 11.64 1.45 -16.61
N GLU A 95 12.76 0.77 -16.84
CA GLU A 95 13.98 1.40 -17.34
C GLU A 95 13.72 2.08 -18.69
N PHE A 96 13.05 1.38 -19.62
CA PHE A 96 12.64 1.96 -20.90
C PHE A 96 11.63 3.11 -20.73
N ALA A 97 10.60 2.95 -19.89
CA ALA A 97 9.56 3.96 -19.69
C ALA A 97 10.09 5.25 -19.03
N THR A 98 11.18 5.14 -18.27
CA THR A 98 11.86 6.26 -17.61
C THR A 98 13.00 6.83 -18.44
N ASP A 99 13.17 6.40 -19.69
CA ASP A 99 14.25 6.81 -20.60
C ASP A 99 15.65 6.66 -19.95
N GLY A 100 15.82 5.66 -19.07
CA GLY A 100 17.04 5.40 -18.32
C GLY A 100 17.38 6.43 -17.23
N THR A 101 16.46 7.35 -16.91
CA THR A 101 16.70 8.40 -15.90
C THR A 101 16.41 7.96 -14.47
N ALA A 102 15.62 6.89 -14.27
CA ALA A 102 15.41 6.33 -12.95
C ALA A 102 16.63 5.50 -12.53
N SER A 103 17.10 5.71 -11.29
CA SER A 103 18.20 4.92 -10.76
C SER A 103 17.77 3.47 -10.53
N LYS A 104 18.75 2.56 -10.50
CA LYS A 104 18.53 1.14 -10.23
C LYS A 104 17.77 0.91 -8.91
N VAL A 105 18.08 1.64 -7.84
CA VAL A 105 17.42 1.50 -6.53
C VAL A 105 15.93 1.87 -6.61
N LEU A 106 15.58 2.93 -7.37
CA LEU A 106 14.18 3.30 -7.58
C LEU A 106 13.44 2.25 -8.42
N LEU A 107 14.09 1.74 -9.48
CA LEU A 107 13.54 0.68 -10.33
C LEU A 107 13.27 -0.59 -9.51
N GLU A 108 14.26 -1.05 -8.73
CA GLU A 108 14.13 -2.25 -7.88
C GLU A 108 12.99 -2.12 -6.87
N ASN A 109 12.82 -0.94 -6.25
CA ASN A 109 11.68 -0.71 -5.35
C ASN A 109 10.33 -0.78 -6.06
N MET A 110 10.21 -0.25 -7.28
CA MET A 110 8.98 -0.34 -8.06
C MET A 110 8.69 -1.78 -8.51
N VAL A 111 9.74 -2.53 -8.88
CA VAL A 111 9.64 -3.95 -9.23
C VAL A 111 9.17 -4.78 -8.04
N GLU A 112 9.68 -4.52 -6.84
CA GLU A 112 9.22 -5.17 -5.61
C GLU A 112 7.72 -4.95 -5.36
N LEU A 113 7.22 -3.73 -5.58
CA LEU A 113 5.78 -3.46 -5.46
C LEU A 113 4.95 -4.19 -6.50
N VAL A 114 5.44 -4.32 -7.73
CA VAL A 114 4.79 -5.10 -8.79
C VAL A 114 4.73 -6.57 -8.39
N ASP A 115 5.85 -7.15 -7.96
CA ASP A 115 5.94 -8.55 -7.53
C ASP A 115 4.99 -8.84 -6.36
N MET A 116 5.00 -8.00 -5.32
CA MET A 116 4.10 -8.12 -4.18
C MET A 116 2.61 -8.05 -4.59
N PHE A 117 2.24 -7.11 -5.46
CA PHE A 117 0.85 -6.95 -5.89
C PHE A 117 0.38 -8.12 -6.77
N CYS A 118 1.21 -8.54 -7.72
CA CYS A 118 0.96 -9.72 -8.55
C CYS A 118 0.84 -10.99 -7.71
N CYS A 119 1.75 -11.20 -6.76
CA CYS A 119 1.73 -12.34 -5.86
C CYS A 119 0.47 -12.34 -4.98
N LEU A 120 0.13 -11.20 -4.39
CA LEU A 120 -1.02 -11.08 -3.49
C LEU A 120 -2.34 -11.41 -4.20
N PHE A 121 -2.52 -10.93 -5.44
CA PHE A 121 -3.76 -11.05 -6.20
C PHE A 121 -3.74 -12.15 -7.28
N GLU A 122 -2.69 -12.95 -7.36
CA GLU A 122 -2.48 -13.99 -8.38
C GLU A 122 -2.59 -13.46 -9.83
N LEU A 123 -1.93 -12.32 -10.10
CA LEU A 123 -1.97 -11.65 -11.40
C LEU A 123 -0.70 -11.92 -12.22
N GLU A 124 -0.88 -12.16 -13.53
CA GLU A 124 0.23 -12.26 -14.48
C GLU A 124 0.80 -10.88 -14.85
N GLU A 125 -0.06 -9.86 -14.95
CA GLU A 125 0.34 -8.49 -15.26
C GLU A 125 -0.52 -7.45 -14.53
N VAL A 126 0.03 -6.24 -14.40
CA VAL A 126 -0.61 -5.08 -13.76
C VAL A 126 -0.42 -3.84 -14.60
N GLY A 127 -1.40 -2.93 -14.53
CA GLY A 127 -1.25 -1.58 -15.02
C GLY A 127 -0.49 -0.73 -14.00
N LEU A 128 0.76 -0.39 -14.29
CA LEU A 128 1.56 0.53 -13.49
C LEU A 128 1.46 1.95 -14.05
N ARG A 129 1.24 2.93 -13.19
CA ARG A 129 1.37 4.36 -13.51
C ARG A 129 2.35 5.02 -12.56
N LEU A 130 3.31 5.76 -13.12
CA LEU A 130 4.26 6.60 -12.40
C LEU A 130 4.12 8.04 -12.90
N ALA A 131 3.92 9.00 -11.99
CA ALA A 131 3.71 10.40 -12.34
C ALA A 131 4.32 11.38 -11.34
N VAL A 132 5.01 12.38 -11.86
CA VAL A 132 5.38 13.61 -11.16
C VAL A 132 4.23 14.61 -11.32
N LEU A 133 3.61 15.00 -10.20
CA LEU A 133 2.43 15.84 -10.15
C LEU A 133 2.78 17.18 -9.51
N ASN A 134 2.39 18.27 -10.19
CA ASN A 134 2.44 19.64 -9.67
C ASN A 134 1.04 20.22 -9.40
N LYS A 135 -0.01 19.41 -9.62
CA LYS A 135 -1.42 19.72 -9.36
C LYS A 135 -2.14 18.43 -8.96
N ALA A 136 -3.18 18.56 -8.15
CA ALA A 136 -4.05 17.44 -7.80
C ALA A 136 -4.76 16.89 -9.05
N MET A 137 -4.64 15.59 -9.31
CA MET A 137 -5.34 14.92 -10.42
C MET A 137 -6.83 14.72 -10.14
N CYS A 138 -7.15 14.27 -8.92
CA CYS A 138 -8.51 13.97 -8.47
C CYS A 138 -8.74 14.68 -7.13
N PRO A 139 -8.95 16.02 -7.15
CA PRO A 139 -9.09 16.82 -5.93
C PRO A 139 -10.40 16.59 -5.17
N ARG A 140 -11.37 15.95 -5.83
CA ARG A 140 -12.66 15.56 -5.25
C ARG A 140 -12.58 14.15 -4.69
N PHE A 141 -13.22 13.94 -3.55
CA PHE A 141 -13.44 12.59 -3.03
C PHE A 141 -14.25 11.75 -4.01
N HIS A 142 -13.75 10.56 -4.26
CA HIS A 142 -14.34 9.56 -5.15
C HIS A 142 -13.95 8.16 -4.67
N PHE A 143 -14.49 7.15 -5.31
CA PHE A 143 -14.07 5.75 -5.15
C PHE A 143 -13.71 5.20 -6.52
N ASP A 144 -12.92 4.14 -6.54
CA ASP A 144 -12.50 3.51 -7.79
C ASP A 144 -13.45 2.39 -8.22
N GLN A 145 -13.59 2.27 -9.55
CA GLN A 145 -14.30 1.18 -10.23
C GLN A 145 -13.32 0.07 -10.66
N VAL A 146 -12.46 -0.34 -9.74
CA VAL A 146 -11.51 -1.46 -9.87
C VAL A 146 -11.67 -2.41 -8.68
N PRO A 147 -11.13 -3.65 -8.73
CA PRO A 147 -11.17 -4.53 -7.57
C PRO A 147 -10.35 -3.96 -6.41
N CYS A 148 -9.07 -3.67 -6.64
CA CYS A 148 -8.20 -3.02 -5.68
C CYS A 148 -7.15 -2.20 -6.43
N ARG A 149 -6.71 -1.10 -5.82
CA ARG A 149 -5.62 -0.26 -6.32
C ARG A 149 -4.51 -0.21 -5.27
N LEU A 150 -3.26 -0.42 -5.68
CA LEU A 150 -2.12 -0.02 -4.87
C LEU A 150 -1.82 1.46 -5.13
N VAL A 151 -1.54 2.21 -4.08
CA VAL A 151 -1.05 3.58 -4.16
C VAL A 151 0.14 3.77 -3.22
N THR A 152 1.19 4.41 -3.74
CA THR A 152 2.31 4.91 -2.93
C THR A 152 2.68 6.31 -3.40
N THR A 153 2.85 7.22 -2.45
CA THR A 153 3.43 8.54 -2.72
C THR A 153 4.89 8.50 -2.28
N TYR A 154 5.81 8.47 -3.23
CA TYR A 154 7.26 8.47 -2.95
C TYR A 154 7.75 9.81 -2.41
N HIS A 155 7.13 10.92 -2.83
CA HIS A 155 7.49 12.25 -2.38
C HIS A 155 6.28 13.17 -2.37
N GLY A 156 6.24 14.11 -1.43
CA GLY A 156 5.18 15.12 -1.28
C GLY A 156 3.97 14.64 -0.48
N VAL A 157 2.90 15.44 -0.45
CA VAL A 157 1.68 15.10 0.30
C VAL A 157 1.06 13.81 -0.24
N ALA A 158 0.62 12.88 0.61
CA ALA A 158 0.04 11.63 0.16
C ALA A 158 -1.50 11.65 0.13
N THR A 159 -2.10 10.58 -0.39
CA THR A 159 -3.55 10.44 -0.56
C THR A 159 -4.33 10.68 0.74
N GLN A 160 -5.45 11.39 0.62
CA GLN A 160 -6.43 11.53 1.69
C GLN A 160 -7.58 10.56 1.47
N TRP A 161 -8.17 10.04 2.55
CA TRP A 161 -9.28 9.10 2.50
C TRP A 161 -10.27 9.33 3.64
N LEU A 162 -11.46 8.79 3.48
CA LEU A 162 -12.54 8.86 4.48
C LEU A 162 -12.96 7.43 4.86
N PRO A 163 -13.08 7.11 6.16
CA PRO A 163 -13.71 5.87 6.62
C PRO A 163 -15.15 5.80 6.11
N ASN A 164 -15.60 4.61 5.70
CA ASN A 164 -16.93 4.43 5.09
C ASN A 164 -18.07 4.91 6.00
N GLU A 165 -17.94 4.77 7.31
CA GLU A 165 -18.90 5.24 8.31
C GLU A 165 -19.00 6.77 8.40
N SER A 166 -17.97 7.49 7.94
CA SER A 166 -17.89 8.95 7.98
C SER A 166 -18.37 9.61 6.67
N VAL A 167 -18.85 8.83 5.70
CA VAL A 167 -19.21 9.33 4.36
C VAL A 167 -20.70 9.23 4.07
N ASP A 168 -21.33 10.36 3.72
CA ASP A 168 -22.61 10.36 3.02
C ASP A 168 -22.40 10.17 1.51
N ARG A 169 -22.47 8.92 1.07
CA ARG A 169 -22.28 8.54 -0.34
C ARG A 169 -23.28 9.20 -1.29
N SER A 170 -24.43 9.64 -0.81
CA SER A 170 -25.41 10.37 -1.65
C SER A 170 -24.87 11.73 -2.12
N LYS A 171 -23.78 12.23 -1.52
CA LYS A 171 -23.13 13.50 -1.86
C LYS A 171 -21.94 13.34 -2.81
N LEU A 172 -21.55 12.12 -3.16
CA LEU A 172 -20.44 11.90 -4.10
C LEU A 172 -20.81 12.31 -5.53
N GLY A 173 -19.82 12.81 -6.27
CA GLY A 173 -19.97 13.17 -7.68
C GLY A 173 -21.11 14.17 -7.91
N ARG A 174 -22.09 13.78 -8.74
CA ARG A 174 -23.28 14.61 -9.04
C ARG A 174 -24.17 14.85 -7.83
N GLY A 175 -24.12 13.96 -6.83
CA GLY A 175 -24.87 14.09 -5.58
C GLY A 175 -24.50 15.31 -4.73
N SER A 176 -23.33 15.90 -4.99
CA SER A 176 -22.87 17.13 -4.32
C SER A 176 -23.63 18.39 -4.77
N ASN A 177 -24.45 18.33 -5.81
CA ASN A 177 -25.12 19.47 -6.44
C ASN A 177 -24.16 20.63 -6.79
N GLY A 178 -22.90 20.29 -7.12
CA GLY A 178 -21.86 21.27 -7.47
C GLY A 178 -21.17 21.93 -6.27
N GLN A 179 -21.57 21.63 -5.03
CA GLN A 179 -20.91 22.16 -3.84
C GLN A 179 -19.53 21.52 -3.65
N PRO A 180 -18.54 22.23 -3.05
CA PRO A 180 -17.28 21.63 -2.64
C PRO A 180 -17.50 20.54 -1.58
N ASP A 181 -16.58 19.59 -1.46
CA ASP A 181 -16.74 18.43 -0.56
C ASP A 181 -17.02 18.87 0.89
N SER A 182 -16.32 19.91 1.35
CA SER A 182 -16.46 20.53 2.68
C SER A 182 -17.79 21.23 2.96
N ALA A 183 -18.60 21.49 1.93
CA ALA A 183 -19.91 22.14 2.07
C ALA A 183 -21.07 21.27 1.57
N SER A 184 -20.79 20.13 0.94
CA SER A 184 -21.80 19.23 0.35
C SER A 184 -22.52 18.35 1.36
N GLY A 185 -21.98 18.25 2.59
CA GLY A 185 -22.39 17.27 3.59
C GLY A 185 -21.82 15.87 3.36
N LEU A 186 -20.81 15.73 2.49
CA LEU A 186 -20.15 14.45 2.21
C LEU A 186 -19.55 13.82 3.47
N TYR A 187 -19.02 14.64 4.37
CA TYR A 187 -18.54 14.29 5.71
C TYR A 187 -18.97 15.38 6.68
N ASN A 188 -18.90 15.10 7.99
CA ASN A 188 -19.39 16.02 9.01
C ASN A 188 -18.33 17.04 9.44
N HIS A 189 -17.08 16.58 9.60
CA HIS A 189 -15.97 17.39 10.08
C HIS A 189 -14.70 17.16 9.25
N GLU A 190 -13.88 18.20 9.06
CA GLU A 190 -12.57 18.07 8.39
C GLU A 190 -11.65 17.07 9.10
N SER A 191 -11.82 16.88 10.41
CA SER A 191 -11.10 15.87 11.20
C SER A 191 -11.46 14.42 10.85
N ASP A 192 -12.54 14.20 10.09
CA ASP A 192 -12.91 12.88 9.61
C ASP A 192 -11.95 12.41 8.50
N ILE A 193 -11.33 13.36 7.79
CA ILE A 193 -10.37 13.08 6.72
C ILE A 193 -9.11 12.48 7.32
N GLN A 194 -8.78 11.28 6.85
CA GLN A 194 -7.52 10.61 7.14
C GLN A 194 -6.52 10.89 6.01
N GLN A 195 -5.24 10.77 6.31
CA GLN A 195 -4.16 11.05 5.36
C GLN A 195 -3.05 10.00 5.50
N LEU A 196 -2.62 9.46 4.37
CA LEU A 196 -1.43 8.61 4.30
C LEU A 196 -0.16 9.44 4.51
N SER A 197 0.94 8.78 4.86
CA SER A 197 2.27 9.38 4.86
C SER A 197 2.98 9.15 3.53
N SER A 198 3.94 10.02 3.20
CA SER A 198 4.86 9.74 2.09
C SER A 198 5.65 8.47 2.43
N GLY A 199 5.73 7.55 1.48
CA GLY A 199 6.38 6.25 1.62
C GLY A 199 5.46 5.09 1.93
N ASP A 200 4.29 5.34 2.52
CA ASP A 200 3.27 4.32 2.77
C ASP A 200 2.86 3.63 1.47
N VAL A 201 2.67 2.31 1.55
CA VAL A 201 2.05 1.51 0.49
C VAL A 201 0.65 1.14 0.96
N ALA A 202 -0.36 1.65 0.27
CA ALA A 202 -1.75 1.38 0.61
C ALA A 202 -2.46 0.60 -0.50
N LEU A 203 -3.21 -0.43 -0.11
CA LEU A 203 -4.20 -1.09 -0.94
C LEU A 203 -5.56 -0.49 -0.67
N LEU A 204 -6.20 0.06 -1.70
CA LEU A 204 -7.53 0.67 -1.63
C LEU A 204 -8.54 -0.28 -2.29
N LYS A 205 -9.45 -0.84 -1.50
CA LYS A 205 -10.51 -1.72 -2.02
C LYS A 205 -11.53 -0.89 -2.79
N GLY A 206 -11.72 -1.19 -4.08
CA GLY A 206 -12.69 -0.51 -4.93
C GLY A 206 -14.06 -1.20 -4.93
N GLU A 207 -14.99 -0.70 -5.74
CA GLU A 207 -16.36 -1.25 -5.80
C GLU A 207 -16.50 -2.50 -6.67
N ARG A 208 -15.50 -2.84 -7.49
CA ARG A 208 -15.51 -4.12 -8.24
C ARG A 208 -14.95 -5.29 -7.45
N TRP A 209 -14.54 -5.07 -6.20
CA TRP A 209 -14.20 -6.17 -5.29
C TRP A 209 -15.47 -6.94 -4.93
N SER A 210 -15.44 -8.27 -5.06
CA SER A 210 -16.61 -9.11 -4.79
C SER A 210 -17.07 -8.97 -3.33
N GLY A 211 -18.32 -8.52 -3.14
CA GLY A 211 -18.87 -8.27 -1.81
C GLY A 211 -18.54 -6.89 -1.21
N ASN A 212 -17.96 -5.97 -1.99
CA ASN A 212 -17.68 -4.58 -1.59
C ASN A 212 -18.49 -3.55 -2.39
N GLU A 213 -19.62 -3.97 -2.97
CA GLU A 213 -20.48 -3.10 -3.76
C GLU A 213 -21.02 -1.95 -2.90
N ASN A 214 -20.93 -0.71 -3.41
CA ASN A 214 -21.30 0.50 -2.68
C ASN A 214 -20.44 0.78 -1.42
N ALA A 215 -19.30 0.09 -1.26
CA ALA A 215 -18.40 0.24 -0.12
C ALA A 215 -16.93 0.51 -0.52
N GLY A 216 -16.65 0.82 -1.79
CA GLY A 216 -15.30 1.15 -2.27
C GLY A 216 -14.69 2.35 -1.53
N LEU A 217 -13.42 2.28 -1.13
CA LEU A 217 -12.79 3.31 -0.31
C LEU A 217 -12.89 4.69 -0.95
N VAL A 218 -13.44 5.64 -0.20
CA VAL A 218 -13.56 7.03 -0.63
C VAL A 218 -12.26 7.77 -0.36
N HIS A 219 -11.62 8.25 -1.42
CA HIS A 219 -10.31 8.88 -1.36
C HIS A 219 -10.15 10.02 -2.37
N ARG A 220 -9.11 10.83 -2.17
CA ARG A 220 -8.75 11.93 -3.07
C ARG A 220 -7.26 12.20 -3.07
N SER A 221 -6.82 12.85 -4.14
CA SER A 221 -5.51 13.48 -4.21
C SER A 221 -5.63 14.87 -3.57
N PRO A 222 -4.92 15.19 -2.47
CA PRO A 222 -5.07 16.49 -1.82
C PRO A 222 -4.68 17.63 -2.75
N VAL A 223 -5.37 18.77 -2.60
CA VAL A 223 -5.00 20.00 -3.29
C VAL A 223 -3.72 20.52 -2.66
N THR A 224 -2.65 20.53 -3.44
CA THR A 224 -1.36 21.09 -3.05
C THR A 224 -1.23 22.54 -3.50
N SER A 225 -0.33 23.27 -2.86
CA SER A 225 0.14 24.55 -3.38
C SER A 225 0.87 24.34 -4.73
N SER A 226 1.01 25.40 -5.53
CA SER A 226 1.68 25.35 -6.85
C SER A 226 3.14 24.90 -6.80
N ASP A 227 3.75 24.99 -5.62
CA ASP A 227 5.18 24.80 -5.41
C ASP A 227 5.48 23.39 -4.86
N GLU A 228 4.44 22.62 -4.55
CA GLU A 228 4.54 21.25 -4.04
C GLU A 228 4.55 20.24 -5.19
N THR A 229 5.66 19.50 -5.29
CA THR A 229 5.83 18.40 -6.23
C THR A 229 5.54 17.07 -5.54
N ARG A 230 4.92 16.14 -6.28
CA ARG A 230 4.67 14.78 -5.78
C ARG A 230 5.12 13.74 -6.77
N LEU A 231 5.73 12.66 -6.30
CA LEU A 231 5.97 11.45 -7.11
C LEU A 231 5.00 10.36 -6.65
N LEU A 232 4.08 9.99 -7.52
CA LEU A 232 3.02 9.00 -7.25
C LEU A 232 3.24 7.76 -8.11
N LEU A 233 3.10 6.58 -7.50
CA LEU A 233 2.93 5.31 -8.20
C LEU A 233 1.58 4.68 -7.84
N THR A 234 0.88 4.16 -8.85
CA THR A 234 -0.30 3.32 -8.66
C THR A 234 -0.18 2.02 -9.45
N LEU A 235 -0.70 0.93 -8.89
CA LEU A 235 -0.92 -0.33 -9.60
C LEU A 235 -2.41 -0.66 -9.61
N ASP A 236 -2.92 -0.98 -10.79
CA ASP A 236 -4.27 -1.47 -11.01
C ASP A 236 -4.22 -2.86 -11.67
N PHE A 237 -5.32 -3.60 -11.55
CA PHE A 237 -5.53 -4.85 -12.30
C PHE A 237 -5.44 -4.54 -13.81
N GLY A 238 -4.68 -5.36 -14.55
CA GLY A 238 -4.49 -5.25 -16.00
C GLY A 238 -5.76 -5.46 -16.81
#